data_AF-A0AAJ2PTZ8-F1
#
_entry.id   AF-A0AAJ2PTZ8-F1
#
_cell.length_a   1.000
_cell.length_b   1.000
_cell.length_c   1.000
_cell.angle_alpha   90.00
_cell.angle_beta   90.00
_cell.angle_gamma   90.00
#
_symmetry.space_group_name_H-M   'P 1'
#
loop_
_entity.id
_entity.type
_entity.pdbx_description
1 polymer ?
#
loop_
_entity_poly.entity_id
_entity_poly.type
_entity_poly.pdbx_seq_one_letter_code
_entity_poly.pdbx_strand_id
1 'polypeptide(L)' 'MLVLAHISDLHLDGSDRATRRAERVRDLLWGLPGRVDALLVTGDIADHGTEAEYEEAARILGLRE' A
#
# COMPACT_ATOMS: atom_id res chain seq x y z
N MET A 1 0.40 -2.15 23.92
CA MET A 1 1.03 -0.96 23.31
C MET A 1 0.53 -0.90 21.88
N LEU A 2 0.08 0.27 21.43
CA LEU A 2 -0.38 0.45 20.05
C LEU A 2 0.83 0.51 19.11
N VAL A 3 0.83 -0.28 18.04
CA VAL A 3 1.87 -0.31 17.01
C VAL A 3 1.25 0.01 15.65
N LEU A 4 1.71 1.09 15.01
CA LEU A 4 1.27 1.49 13.68
C LEU A 4 2.40 1.24 12.68
N ALA A 5 2.07 0.59 11.56
CA ALA A 5 2.90 0.67 10.36
C ALA A 5 2.52 1.96 9.62
N HIS A 6 3.50 2.77 9.22
CA HIS A 6 3.28 4.04 8.55
C HIS A 6 4.09 4.11 7.26
N ILE A 7 3.40 4.24 6.14
CA ILE A 7 3.98 4.41 4.80
C ILE A 7 3.34 5.61 4.09
N SER A 8 3.93 6.04 2.97
CA SER A 8 3.47 7.17 2.17
C SER A 8 3.92 7.02 0.72
N ASP A 9 3.39 7.85 -0.19
CA ASP A 9 3.95 8.08 -1.53
C ASP A 9 4.05 6.80 -2.39
N LEU A 10 2.92 6.10 -2.50
CA LEU A 10 2.83 4.89 -3.32
C LEU A 10 2.97 5.22 -4.81
N HIS A 11 2.47 6.38 -5.26
CA HIS A 11 2.50 6.84 -6.65
C HIS A 11 2.23 5.70 -7.63
N LEU A 12 1.10 5.02 -7.46
CA LEU A 12 0.66 4.01 -8.41
C LEU A 12 0.29 4.72 -9.72
N ASP A 13 0.92 4.31 -10.80
CA ASP A 13 0.84 4.91 -12.14
C ASP A 13 0.47 3.86 -13.21
N GLY A 14 0.03 2.66 -12.79
CA GLY A 14 -0.19 1.50 -13.65
C GLY A 14 1.08 0.86 -14.22
N SER A 15 2.27 1.36 -13.86
CA SER A 15 3.53 0.75 -14.24
C SER A 15 3.91 -0.39 -13.30
N ASP A 16 4.37 -1.47 -13.92
CA ASP A 16 5.04 -2.61 -13.29
C ASP A 16 6.03 -2.23 -12.17
N ARG A 17 6.73 -1.11 -12.31
CA ARG A 17 7.73 -0.66 -11.34
C ARG A 17 7.06 -0.15 -10.06
N ALA A 18 6.04 0.70 -10.18
CA ALA A 18 5.32 1.24 -9.02
C ALA A 18 4.57 0.11 -8.29
N THR A 19 3.86 -0.73 -9.04
CA THR A 19 3.16 -1.92 -8.53
C THR A 19 4.09 -2.80 -7.70
N ARG A 20 5.19 -3.28 -8.28
CA ARG A 20 6.12 -4.19 -7.59
C ARG A 20 6.78 -3.55 -6.37
N ARG A 21 6.98 -2.23 -6.37
CA ARG A 21 7.50 -1.51 -5.19
C ARG A 21 6.48 -1.57 -4.05
N ALA A 22 5.23 -1.25 -4.33
CA ALA A 22 4.15 -1.27 -3.34
C ALA A 22 3.87 -2.69 -2.80
N GLU A 23 3.83 -3.69 -3.69
CA GLU A 23 3.65 -5.10 -3.31
C GLU A 23 4.76 -5.60 -2.38
N ARG A 24 6.02 -5.28 -2.67
CA ARG A 24 7.16 -5.67 -1.81
C ARG A 24 7.05 -5.08 -0.40
N VAL A 25 6.63 -3.82 -0.28
CA VAL A 25 6.41 -3.18 1.02
C VAL A 25 5.26 -3.86 1.74
N ARG A 26 4.15 -4.13 1.06
CA ARG A 26 3.02 -4.85 1.64
C ARG A 26 3.42 -6.25 2.11
N ASP A 27 4.15 -7.02 1.30
CA ASP A 27 4.61 -8.36 1.68
C ASP A 27 5.51 -8.33 2.92
N LEU A 28 6.41 -7.35 3.00
CA LEU A 28 7.24 -7.12 4.19
C LEU A 28 6.37 -6.83 5.41
N LEU A 29 5.41 -5.91 5.30
CA LEU A 29 4.53 -5.52 6.41
C LEU A 29 3.67 -6.70 6.91
N TRP A 30 3.15 -7.53 5.99
CA TRP A 30 2.37 -8.72 6.32
C TRP A 30 3.23 -9.83 6.93
N GLY A 31 4.53 -9.84 6.65
CA GLY A 31 5.49 -10.80 7.18
C GLY A 31 6.19 -10.39 8.48
N LEU A 32 5.89 -9.20 9.04
CA LEU A 32 6.57 -8.73 10.25
C LEU A 32 6.29 -9.66 11.45
N PRO A 33 7.31 -9.98 12.27
CA PRO A 33 7.08 -10.71 13.51
C PRO A 33 6.36 -9.80 14.52
N GLY A 34 5.20 -10.26 15.01
CA GLY A 34 4.38 -9.52 15.97
C GLY A 34 3.14 -8.89 15.34
N ARG A 35 2.38 -8.15 16.15
CA ARG A 35 1.10 -7.57 15.73
C ARG A 35 1.29 -6.09 15.39
N VAL A 36 0.95 -5.72 14.16
CA VAL A 36 0.65 -4.34 13.76
C VAL A 36 -0.84 -4.10 13.98
N ASP A 37 -1.19 -3.04 14.70
CA ASP A 37 -2.59 -2.72 15.02
C ASP A 37 -3.31 -2.02 13.88
N ALA A 38 -2.61 -1.17 13.13
CA ALA A 38 -3.13 -0.55 11.91
C ALA A 38 -2.02 -0.11 10.96
N LEU A 39 -2.38 0.05 9.68
CA LEU A 39 -1.56 0.65 8.64
C LEU A 39 -2.06 2.07 8.36
N LEU A 40 -1.17 3.05 8.49
CA LEU A 40 -1.43 4.44 8.11
C LEU A 40 -0.70 4.74 6.79
N VAL A 41 -1.44 5.25 5.81
CA VAL A 41 -0.90 5.69 4.51
C VAL A 41 -1.16 7.19 4.35
N THR A 42 -0.11 8.00 4.24
CA THR A 42 -0.22 9.47 4.36
C THR A 42 -0.20 10.25 3.03
N GLY A 43 -0.85 9.73 2.01
CA GLY A 43 -1.07 10.47 0.76
C GLY A 43 -0.30 9.90 -0.44
N ASP A 44 -0.49 10.56 -1.59
CA ASP A 44 0.07 10.21 -2.90
C ASP A 44 -0.04 8.70 -3.20
N ILE A 45 -1.26 8.19 -3.02
CA ILE A 45 -1.59 6.79 -3.27
C ILE A 45 -1.49 6.48 -4.78
N ALA A 46 -2.07 7.37 -5.59
CA ALA A 46 -2.14 7.28 -7.04
C ALA A 46 -1.47 8.50 -7.66
N ASP A 47 -0.77 8.32 -8.78
CA ASP A 47 -0.01 9.39 -9.45
C ASP A 47 -0.94 10.28 -10.29
N HIS A 48 -1.96 9.70 -10.93
CA HIS A 48 -2.90 10.42 -11.78
C HIS A 48 -4.31 10.54 -11.16
N GLY A 49 -4.55 9.87 -10.02
CA GLY A 49 -5.83 9.89 -9.33
C GLY A 49 -6.95 9.18 -10.09
N THR A 50 -6.61 8.21 -10.94
CA THR A 50 -7.59 7.47 -11.75
C THR A 50 -8.26 6.35 -10.96
N GLU A 51 -9.45 5.94 -11.38
CA GLU A 51 -10.17 4.82 -10.76
C GLU A 51 -9.33 3.54 -10.77
N ALA A 52 -8.69 3.21 -11.89
CA ALA A 52 -7.85 2.01 -12.02
C ALA A 52 -6.68 1.97 -11.03
N GLU A 53 -6.02 3.10 -10.80
CA GLU A 53 -4.93 3.19 -9.81
C GLU A 53 -5.44 2.96 -8.38
N TYR A 54 -6.64 3.45 -8.05
CA TYR A 54 -7.24 3.21 -6.73
C TYR A 54 -7.78 1.77 -6.59
N GLU A 55 -8.25 1.15 -7.66
CA GLU A 55 -8.58 -0.28 -7.67
C GLU A 55 -7.34 -1.12 -7.42
N GLU A 56 -6.22 -0.79 -8.06
CA GLU A 56 -4.93 -1.40 -7.80
C GLU A 56 -4.47 -1.19 -6.35
N ALA A 57 -4.54 0.04 -5.84
CA ALA A 57 -4.23 0.36 -4.45
C ALA A 57 -5.06 -0.48 -3.48
N ALA A 58 -6.37 -0.60 -3.74
CA ALA A 58 -7.28 -1.37 -2.91
C ALA A 58 -6.91 -2.86 -2.90
N ARG A 59 -6.54 -3.45 -4.04
CA ARG A 59 -6.05 -4.84 -4.10
C ARG A 59 -4.74 -5.01 -3.33
N ILE A 60 -3.74 -4.15 -3.59
CA ILE A 60 -2.42 -4.23 -2.94
C ILE A 60 -2.56 -4.10 -1.42
N LEU A 61 -3.40 -3.19 -0.94
CA LEU A 61 -3.62 -2.94 0.50
C LEU A 61 -4.62 -3.91 1.15
N GLY A 62 -5.16 -4.88 0.40
CA GLY A 62 -6.11 -5.87 0.92
C GLY A 62 -7.47 -5.29 1.31
N LEU A 63 -7.87 -4.17 0.71
CA LEU A 63 -9.17 -3.53 0.91
C LEU A 63 -10.28 -4.13 0.01
N ARG A 64 -9.89 -4.87 -1.04
CA ARG A 64 -10.78 -5.61 -1.96
C ARG A 64 -10.14 -6.94 -2.35
N GLU A 65 -10.97 -7.94 -2.63
CA GLU A 65 -10.56 -9.25 -3.20
C GLU A 65 -10.19 -9.14 -4.68
#